data_AF-A0A8G2C7I4-F1
#
_entry.id   AF-A0A8G2C7I4-F1
#
_cell.length_a   1.000
_cell.length_b   1.000
_cell.length_c   1.000
_cell.angle_alpha   90.00
_cell.angle_beta   90.00
_cell.angle_gamma   90.00
#
_symmetry.space_group_name_H-M   'P 1'
#
loop_
_entity.id
_entity.type
_entity.pdbx_description
1 polymer ?
#
loop_
_entity_poly.entity_id
_entity_poly.type
_entity_poly.pdbx_seq_one_letter_code
_entity_poly.pdbx_strand_id
1 'polypeptide(L)'
;MLDYSKFKEVSELFLKGKNREAKHLLKELQSKYISLCDQVSSLKIQVKEYDDILHFSKNLIFDGNYYWLKTGSVRHGPFCAECCKDEGMLVRLPHGNTKKICWRCGKQYNVHPSRQTQQRERTMGKVIPLHAHATSSDEFDESITEKQAIHD
;
A
#
# COMPACT_ATOMS: atom_id res chain seq x y z
N MET A 1 -10.16 -0.50 -21.41
CA MET A 1 -10.75 0.26 -22.54
C MET A 1 -12.08 -0.40 -22.84
N LEU A 2 -13.18 0.35 -22.88
CA LEU A 2 -14.49 -0.24 -23.20
C LEU A 2 -14.46 -0.74 -24.65
N ASP A 3 -14.79 -2.02 -24.87
CA ASP A 3 -14.83 -2.62 -26.20
C ASP A 3 -16.02 -2.04 -26.99
N TYR A 4 -15.82 -0.88 -27.62
CA TYR A 4 -16.82 -0.22 -28.46
C TYR A 4 -17.42 -1.15 -29.52
N SER A 5 -16.60 -2.05 -30.08
CA SER A 5 -17.02 -3.09 -31.01
C SER A 5 -18.10 -4.01 -30.45
N LYS A 6 -18.00 -4.40 -29.17
CA LYS A 6 -18.96 -5.29 -28.51
C LYS A 6 -20.28 -4.58 -28.21
N PHE A 7 -20.26 -3.28 -27.92
CA PHE A 7 -21.51 -2.52 -27.78
C PHE A 7 -22.25 -2.37 -29.12
N LYS A 8 -21.50 -2.18 -30.22
CA LYS A 8 -22.07 -2.19 -31.56
C LYS A 8 -22.70 -3.56 -31.89
N GLU A 9 -22.02 -4.64 -31.54
CA GLU A 9 -22.52 -6.01 -31.71
C GLU A 9 -23.82 -6.25 -30.93
N VAL A 10 -23.91 -5.81 -29.68
CA VAL A 10 -25.17 -5.85 -28.90
C VAL A 10 -26.30 -5.13 -29.63
N SER A 11 -26.03 -3.93 -30.16
CA SER A 11 -27.03 -3.15 -30.91
C SER A 11 -27.47 -3.87 -32.17
N GLU A 12 -26.54 -4.44 -32.94
CA GLU A 12 -26.85 -5.23 -34.13
C GLU A 12 -27.67 -6.49 -33.81
N LEU A 13 -27.39 -7.17 -32.70
CA LEU A 13 -28.16 -8.34 -32.27
C LEU A 13 -29.60 -7.96 -31.91
N PHE A 14 -29.83 -6.80 -31.30
CA PHE A 14 -31.17 -6.27 -31.08
C PHE A 14 -31.88 -5.96 -32.39
N LEU A 15 -31.21 -5.30 -33.34
CA LEU A 15 -31.78 -4.99 -34.66
C LEU A 15 -32.13 -6.25 -35.46
N LYS A 16 -31.36 -7.33 -35.28
CA LYS A 16 -31.61 -8.65 -35.90
C LYS A 16 -32.67 -9.48 -35.16
N GLY A 17 -33.31 -8.94 -34.11
CA GLY A 17 -34.31 -9.64 -33.29
C GLY A 17 -33.75 -10.73 -32.37
N LYS A 18 -32.42 -10.87 -32.30
CA LYS A 18 -31.70 -11.87 -31.48
C LYS A 18 -31.58 -11.43 -30.02
N ASN A 19 -32.73 -11.16 -29.41
CA ASN A 19 -32.82 -10.53 -28.08
C ASN A 19 -32.14 -11.35 -26.97
N ARG A 20 -32.12 -12.69 -27.07
CA ARG A 20 -31.49 -13.54 -26.06
C ARG A 20 -29.96 -13.40 -26.07
N GLU A 21 -29.36 -13.45 -27.26
CA GLU A 21 -27.92 -13.27 -27.47
C GLU A 21 -27.50 -11.85 -27.07
N ALA A 22 -28.25 -10.83 -27.50
CA ALA A 22 -28.00 -9.44 -27.13
C ALA A 22 -28.01 -9.22 -25.61
N LYS A 23 -29.00 -9.79 -24.91
CA LYS A 23 -29.09 -9.73 -23.44
C LYS A 23 -27.91 -10.44 -22.76
N HIS A 24 -27.46 -11.56 -23.29
CA HIS A 24 -26.34 -12.29 -22.70
C HIS A 24 -25.04 -11.50 -22.84
N LEU A 25 -24.74 -11.00 -24.04
CA LEU A 25 -23.54 -10.20 -24.30
C LEU A 25 -23.56 -8.89 -23.49
N LEU A 26 -24.72 -8.25 -23.36
CA LEU A 26 -24.87 -7.05 -22.54
C LEU A 26 -24.58 -7.33 -21.06
N LYS A 27 -25.08 -8.45 -20.51
CA LYS A 27 -24.77 -8.85 -19.13
C LYS A 27 -23.27 -9.11 -18.94
N GLU A 28 -22.62 -9.78 -19.90
CA GLU A 28 -21.18 -10.01 -19.83
C GLU A 28 -20.40 -8.69 -19.81
N LEU A 29 -20.76 -7.73 -20.68
CA LEU A 29 -20.16 -6.40 -20.71
C LEU A 29 -20.39 -5.64 -19.40
N GLN A 30 -21.59 -5.70 -18.84
CA GLN A 30 -21.92 -5.09 -17.56
C GLN A 30 -21.08 -5.68 -16.43
N SER A 31 -20.97 -7.01 -16.33
CA SER A 31 -20.15 -7.68 -15.32
C SER A 31 -18.67 -7.27 -15.43
N LYS A 32 -18.13 -7.20 -16.66
CA LYS A 32 -16.76 -6.74 -16.89
C LYS A 32 -16.56 -5.28 -16.50
N TYR A 33 -17.53 -4.43 -16.81
CA TYR A 33 -17.48 -3.02 -16.44
C TYR A 33 -17.48 -2.83 -14.93
N ILE A 34 -18.36 -3.53 -14.22
CA ILE A 34 -18.42 -3.49 -12.74
C ILE A 34 -17.08 -3.94 -12.16
N SER A 35 -16.55 -5.10 -12.59
CA SER A 35 -15.25 -5.58 -12.13
C SER A 35 -14.11 -4.58 -12.41
N LEU A 36 -14.12 -3.92 -13.56
CA LEU A 36 -13.14 -2.88 -13.88
C LEU A 36 -13.29 -1.66 -12.95
N CYS A 37 -14.51 -1.23 -12.66
CA CYS A 37 -14.78 -0.15 -11.71
C CYS A 37 -14.28 -0.50 -10.30
N ASP A 38 -14.48 -1.73 -9.86
CA ASP A 38 -14.01 -2.21 -8.55
C ASP A 38 -12.48 -2.21 -8.50
N GLN A 39 -11.82 -2.70 -9.55
CA GLN A 39 -10.36 -2.67 -9.67
C GLN A 39 -9.81 -1.24 -9.67
N VAL A 40 -10.42 -0.33 -10.43
CA VAL A 40 -10.04 1.09 -10.45
C VAL A 40 -10.22 1.72 -9.08
N SER A 41 -11.30 1.39 -8.36
CA SER A 41 -11.55 1.90 -7.02
C SER A 41 -10.51 1.39 -6.02
N SER A 42 -10.20 0.09 -6.06
CA SER A 42 -9.15 -0.53 -5.24
C SER A 42 -7.78 0.09 -5.50
N LEU A 43 -7.40 0.25 -6.77
CA LEU A 43 -6.14 0.88 -7.15
C LEU A 43 -6.05 2.34 -6.66
N LYS A 44 -7.14 3.12 -6.77
CA LYS A 44 -7.18 4.49 -6.24
C LYS A 44 -6.98 4.54 -4.72
N ILE A 45 -7.57 3.59 -4.00
CA ILE A 45 -7.39 3.47 -2.54
C ILE A 45 -5.91 3.18 -2.24
N GLN A 46 -5.31 2.19 -2.90
CA GLN A 46 -3.89 1.87 -2.70
C GLN A 46 -2.97 3.05 -3.01
N VAL A 47 -3.20 3.76 -4.12
CA VAL A 47 -2.42 4.96 -4.47
C VAL A 47 -2.52 6.02 -3.37
N LYS A 48 -3.73 6.24 -2.84
CA LYS A 48 -3.93 7.18 -1.73
C LYS A 48 -3.19 6.73 -0.47
N GLU A 49 -3.27 5.46 -0.10
CA GLU A 49 -2.56 4.92 1.06
C GLU A 49 -1.04 5.10 0.92
N TYR A 50 -0.48 4.85 -0.26
CA TYR A 50 0.94 5.12 -0.51
C TYR A 50 1.28 6.61 -0.42
N ASP A 51 0.45 7.49 -0.96
CA ASP A 51 0.65 8.94 -0.85
C ASP A 51 0.61 9.41 0.61
N ASP A 52 -0.34 8.89 1.39
CA ASP A 52 -0.46 9.17 2.84
C ASP A 52 0.81 8.70 3.59
N ILE A 53 1.34 7.51 3.29
CA ILE A 53 2.57 7.00 3.90
C ILE A 53 3.79 7.85 3.48
N LEU A 54 3.89 8.21 2.21
CA LEU A 54 4.99 9.05 1.69
C LEU A 54 4.94 10.45 2.30
N HIS A 55 3.75 11.03 2.39
CA HIS A 55 3.54 12.32 3.04
C HIS A 55 3.92 12.24 4.52
N PHE A 56 3.51 11.19 5.23
CA PHE A 56 3.91 10.95 6.61
C PHE A 56 5.44 10.86 6.76
N SER A 57 6.09 10.04 5.95
CA SER A 57 7.54 9.83 5.96
C SER A 57 8.32 11.12 5.69
N LYS A 58 7.89 11.92 4.70
CA LYS A 58 8.49 13.23 4.38
C LYS A 58 8.40 14.23 5.54
N ASN A 59 7.33 14.15 6.32
CA ASN A 59 7.07 15.08 7.43
C ASN A 59 7.62 14.60 8.78
N LEU A 60 8.23 13.41 8.83
CA LEU A 60 8.84 12.86 10.03
C LEU A 60 10.32 13.27 10.11
N ILE A 61 10.63 14.13 11.07
CA ILE A 61 11.95 14.77 11.22
C ILE A 61 12.62 14.25 12.48
N PHE A 62 13.87 13.81 12.35
CA PHE A 62 14.71 13.46 13.50
C PHE A 62 15.59 14.65 13.90
N ASP A 63 15.57 15.04 15.17
CA ASP A 63 16.37 16.17 15.69
C ASP A 63 17.73 15.76 16.29
N GLY A 64 18.08 14.48 16.21
CA GLY A 64 19.26 13.90 16.85
C GLY A 64 18.96 13.08 18.10
N ASN A 65 17.82 13.33 18.77
CA ASN A 65 17.38 12.58 19.95
C ASN A 65 15.97 11.98 19.79
N TYR A 66 15.06 12.71 19.16
CA TYR A 66 13.65 12.38 19.05
C TYR A 66 13.16 12.55 17.62
N TYR A 67 12.05 11.88 17.30
CA TYR A 67 11.28 12.19 16.10
C TYR A 67 10.22 13.24 16.39
N TRP A 68 9.95 14.07 15.38
CA TRP A 68 8.93 15.09 15.36
C TRP A 68 8.15 14.97 14.06
N LEU A 69 6.83 14.97 14.13
CA LEU A 69 5.96 15.02 12.97
C LEU A 69 5.62 16.49 12.68
N LYS A 70 5.95 16.97 11.48
CA LYS A 70 5.68 18.34 11.04
C LYS A 70 4.34 18.41 10.31
N THR A 71 3.47 19.32 10.76
CA THR A 71 2.21 19.64 10.08
C THR A 71 2.18 21.15 9.85
N GLY A 72 2.55 21.57 8.63
CA GLY A 72 2.75 22.98 8.32
C GLY A 72 3.88 23.61 9.15
N SER A 73 3.55 24.59 9.99
CA SER A 73 4.49 25.24 10.92
C SER A 73 4.55 24.57 12.30
N VAL A 74 3.64 23.64 12.59
CA VAL A 74 3.53 22.99 13.91
C VAL A 74 4.34 21.71 13.93
N ARG A 75 5.06 21.48 15.04
CA ARG A 75 5.75 20.21 15.31
C ARG A 75 5.02 19.45 16.40
N HIS A 76 4.60 18.23 16.08
CA HIS A 76 4.03 17.28 17.03
C HIS A 76 5.14 16.32 17.47
N GLY A 77 5.28 16.14 18.78
CA GLY A 77 6.31 15.28 19.38
C GLY A 77 6.58 15.75 20.80
N PRO A 78 7.69 15.34 21.43
CA PRO A 78 8.69 14.42 20.90
C PRO A 78 8.18 12.98 20.85
N PHE A 79 8.62 12.20 19.87
CA PHE A 79 8.36 10.77 19.73
C PHE A 79 9.62 9.94 19.98
N CYS A 80 9.44 8.73 20.50
CA CYS A 80 10.51 7.77 20.77
C CYS A 80 11.25 7.39 19.49
N ALA A 81 12.58 7.56 19.50
CA ALA A 81 13.46 7.20 18.39
C ALA A 81 13.49 5.70 18.11
N GLU A 82 13.61 4.88 19.17
CA GLU A 82 13.74 3.42 19.02
C GLU A 82 12.43 2.80 18.49
N CYS A 83 11.29 3.11 19.10
CA CYS A 83 9.99 2.58 18.63
C CYS A 83 9.68 2.98 17.19
N CYS A 84 10.05 4.20 16.80
CA CYS A 84 9.86 4.67 15.44
C CYS A 84 10.83 4.02 14.45
N LYS A 85 12.07 3.75 14.87
CA LYS A 85 13.08 3.10 14.03
C LYS A 85 12.71 1.65 13.76
N ASP A 86 12.40 0.89 14.81
CA ASP A 86 12.26 -0.57 14.77
C ASP A 86 10.86 -1.00 14.31
N GLU A 87 9.81 -0.35 14.81
CA GLU A 87 8.42 -0.74 14.56
C GLU A 87 7.64 0.29 13.70
N GLY A 88 8.24 1.44 13.38
CA GLY A 88 7.53 2.55 12.71
C GLY A 88 6.53 3.29 13.63
N MET A 89 6.54 3.01 14.93
CA MET A 89 5.54 3.49 15.88
C MET A 89 5.90 4.86 16.48
N LEU A 90 4.97 5.82 16.39
CA LEU A 90 5.11 7.14 17.02
C LEU A 90 4.65 7.14 18.48
N VAL A 91 5.50 6.61 19.37
CA VAL A 91 5.23 6.62 20.81
C VAL A 91 5.58 7.99 21.39
N ARG A 92 4.57 8.74 21.85
CA ARG A 92 4.76 10.09 22.42
C ARG A 92 5.53 10.02 23.75
N LEU A 93 6.57 10.86 23.86
CA LEU A 93 7.35 11.02 25.06
C LEU A 93 6.79 12.16 25.95
N PRO A 94 7.02 12.11 27.27
CA PRO A 94 6.63 13.18 28.18
C PRO A 94 7.22 14.54 27.78
N HIS A 95 6.45 15.61 27.94
CA HIS A 95 6.90 16.99 27.67
C HIS A 95 7.62 17.60 28.88
N GLY A 96 8.41 18.64 28.65
CA GLY A 96 9.13 19.39 29.69
C GLY A 96 10.60 18.99 29.87
N ASN A 97 11.25 19.52 30.91
CA ASN A 97 12.70 19.36 31.16
C ASN A 97 13.05 18.17 32.07
N THR A 98 12.13 17.23 32.26
CA THR A 98 12.36 16.01 33.03
C THR A 98 12.96 14.91 32.14
N LYS A 99 13.55 13.88 32.78
CA LYS A 99 13.97 12.66 32.10
C LYS A 99 12.81 12.09 31.29
N LYS A 100 13.03 11.83 30.00
CA LYS A 100 12.02 11.25 29.12
C LYS A 100 12.21 9.75 29.06
N ILE A 101 11.19 9.00 29.46
CA ILE A 101 11.19 7.55 29.42
C ILE A 101 10.05 7.11 28.50
N CYS A 102 10.36 6.27 27.52
CA CYS A 102 9.35 5.67 26.67
C CYS A 102 8.58 4.61 27.45
N TRP A 103 7.26 4.75 27.57
CA TRP A 103 6.42 3.77 28.27
C TRP A 103 6.35 2.42 27.55
N ARG A 104 6.60 2.38 26.25
CA ARG A 104 6.53 1.16 25.43
C ARG A 104 7.82 0.35 25.48
N CYS A 105 8.98 0.98 25.24
CA CYS A 105 10.27 0.28 25.13
C CYS A 105 11.24 0.56 26.29
N GLY A 106 10.86 1.40 27.27
CA GLY A 106 11.69 1.74 28.43
C GLY A 106 12.91 2.62 28.13
N LYS A 107 13.17 2.97 26.86
CA LYS A 107 14.33 3.81 26.50
C LYS A 107 14.27 5.15 27.22
N GLN A 108 15.39 5.49 27.85
CA GLN A 108 15.56 6.76 28.54
C GLN A 108 16.35 7.73 27.66
N TYR A 109 15.91 8.98 27.64
CA TYR A 109 16.55 10.05 26.91
C TYR A 109 16.96 11.14 27.88
N ASN A 110 18.25 11.48 27.85
CA ASN A 110 18.78 12.61 28.58
C ASN A 110 18.30 13.91 27.92
N VAL A 111 17.94 14.89 28.74
CA VAL A 111 17.59 16.24 28.25
C VAL A 111 18.88 16.90 27.82
N HIS A 112 19.21 16.84 26.53
CA HIS A 112 20.26 17.69 25.99
C HIS A 112 19.70 19.11 25.83
N PRO A 113 20.41 20.15 26.30
CA PRO A 113 20.06 21.52 25.94
C PRO A 113 20.16 21.64 24.43
N SER A 114 19.09 22.15 23.82
CA SER A 114 18.93 22.28 22.38
C SER A 114 20.08 23.10 21.79
N ARG A 115 21.12 22.42 21.26
CA ARG A 115 21.99 23.07 20.29
C ARG A 115 21.15 23.28 19.05
N GLN A 116 20.82 24.55 18.79
CA GLN A 116 20.33 25.02 17.49
C GLN A 116 21.43 24.81 16.45
N THR A 117 21.68 23.56 16.08
CA THR A 117 22.56 23.27 14.96
C THR A 117 21.65 23.18 13.75
N GLN A 118 21.82 24.13 12.84
CA GLN A 118 21.34 24.05 11.46
C GLN A 118 22.01 22.84 10.79
N GLN A 119 21.57 21.64 11.15
CA GLN A 119 22.13 20.40 10.64
C GLN A 119 21.15 19.91 9.58
N ARG A 120 21.60 19.97 8.32
CA ARG A 120 20.88 19.55 7.11
C ARG A 120 19.92 18.40 7.43
N GLU A 121 18.62 18.70 7.34
CA GLU A 121 17.53 17.73 7.53
C GLU A 121 17.80 16.52 6.64
N ARG A 122 18.34 15.45 7.23
CA ARG A 122 18.47 14.17 6.53
C ARG A 122 17.09 13.55 6.54
N THR A 123 16.31 13.81 5.49
CA THR A 123 15.07 13.09 5.20
C THR A 123 15.43 11.61 5.06
N MET A 124 15.15 10.82 6.11
CA MET A 124 15.27 9.38 6.03
C MET A 124 14.06 8.86 5.24
N GLY A 125 14.19 8.82 3.92
CA GLY A 125 13.30 8.01 3.09
C GLY A 125 13.52 6.55 3.46
N LYS A 126 12.74 6.01 4.41
CA LYS A 126 12.70 4.56 4.61
C LYS A 126 12.11 3.95 3.34
N VAL A 127 12.91 3.13 2.67
CA VAL A 127 12.46 2.34 1.52
C VAL A 127 11.42 1.35 2.05
N ILE A 128 10.17 1.50 1.64
CA ILE A 128 9.13 0.50 1.89
C ILE A 128 9.42 -0.63 0.90
N PRO A 129 9.82 -1.83 1.36
CA PRO A 129 9.95 -2.97 0.47
C PRO A 129 8.54 -3.34 0.03
N LEU A 130 8.19 -3.05 -1.22
CA LEU A 130 6.99 -3.60 -1.84
C LEU A 130 7.25 -5.09 -2.03
N HIS A 131 6.49 -5.92 -1.31
CA HIS A 131 6.71 -7.37 -1.19
C HIS A 131 6.98 -8.06 -2.54
N ALA A 132 8.00 -8.92 -2.53
CA ALA A 132 8.21 -9.94 -3.53
C ALA A 132 7.02 -10.91 -3.54
N HIS A 133 6.39 -11.09 -4.69
CA HIS A 133 5.41 -12.14 -4.90
C HIS A 133 6.14 -13.50 -4.85
N ALA A 134 6.02 -14.22 -3.74
CA ALA A 134 6.25 -15.66 -3.72
C ALA A 134 5.05 -16.31 -4.40
N THR A 135 5.19 -16.64 -5.68
CA THR A 135 4.28 -17.56 -6.36
C THR A 135 4.55 -18.97 -5.82
N SER A 136 3.82 -19.39 -4.79
CA SER A 136 3.60 -20.81 -4.53
C SER A 136 2.57 -21.29 -5.55
N SER A 137 3.05 -21.87 -6.64
CA SER A 137 2.22 -22.68 -7.52
C SER A 137 1.86 -23.96 -6.78
N ASP A 138 0.59 -24.06 -6.42
CA ASP A 138 -0.07 -25.30 -5.99
C ASP A 138 0.04 -26.33 -7.13
N GLU A 139 0.79 -27.41 -6.90
CA GLU A 139 0.69 -28.65 -7.66
C GLU A 139 -0.44 -29.48 -7.05
N PHE A 140 -1.56 -29.69 -7.79
CA PHE A 140 -2.40 -30.88 -7.69
C PHE A 140 -3.41 -30.94 -8.86
N ASP A 141 -3.23 -31.89 -9.79
CA ASP A 141 -4.19 -32.96 -10.16
C ASP A 141 -3.66 -33.70 -11.41
N GLU A 142 -3.27 -34.97 -11.34
CA GLU A 142 -4.09 -36.20 -11.43
C GLU A 142 -4.45 -36.64 -12.88
N SER A 143 -3.67 -37.63 -13.34
CA SER A 143 -4.13 -38.86 -14.01
C SER A 143 -4.33 -38.93 -15.55
N ILE A 144 -3.81 -40.06 -16.10
CA ILE A 144 -4.35 -40.89 -17.21
C ILE A 144 -4.11 -40.34 -18.65
N THR A 145 -3.46 -41.00 -19.63
CA THR A 145 -3.21 -42.43 -19.95
C THR A 145 -2.18 -42.57 -21.09
N GLU A 146 -1.46 -43.70 -21.11
CA GLU A 146 -1.16 -44.52 -22.32
C GLU A 146 -0.18 -43.98 -23.40
N LYS A 147 1.01 -44.61 -23.50
CA LYS A 147 1.48 -45.32 -24.71
C LYS A 147 2.85 -46.02 -24.52
N GLN A 148 2.88 -47.27 -24.97
CA GLN A 148 4.01 -48.16 -25.24
C GLN A 148 5.23 -47.50 -25.90
N ALA A 149 6.46 -47.92 -25.53
CA ALA A 149 7.45 -48.57 -26.42
C ALA A 149 8.86 -48.79 -25.78
N ILE A 150 9.25 -50.07 -25.70
CA ILE A 150 10.56 -50.69 -26.08
C ILE A 150 11.86 -50.35 -25.31
N HIS A 151 12.35 -51.34 -24.55
CA HIS A 151 13.71 -51.97 -24.51
C HIS A 151 13.69 -52.97 -23.33
N ASP A 152 14.10 -54.24 -23.35
CA ASP A 152 14.93 -55.12 -24.19
C ASP A 152 14.21 -56.44 -24.52
#